data_AF-A0A7X9C147-F1
#
_entry.id   AF-A0A7X9C147-F1
#
_cell.length_a   1.000
_cell.length_b   1.000
_cell.length_c   1.000
_cell.angle_alpha   90.00
_cell.angle_beta   90.00
_cell.angle_gamma   90.00
#
_symmetry.space_group_name_H-M   'P 1'
#
loop_
_entity.id
_entity.type
_entity.pdbx_description
1 polymer ?
#
loop_
_entity_poly.entity_id
_entity_poly.type
_entity_poly.pdbx_seq_one_letter_code
_entity_poly.pdbx_strand_id
1 'polypeptide(L)'
;CPYVAENGQERFKRKYDHDLNHENRMLETLLYHSKQDSRYITELRSALKATGLLPEAPVEIEYKVKQSFKDTDFFRNGLVFANKRVEKTRESITQMENRIRSLEHFINLATSKGRVYDLFDDNLDSGTETGTHTHRVSLKDIPFNVQLSALDSYELLRFDILKSRYPNLRSKKDFLNSPNYIGNNTLVITSSGEELTGAQLFEACKTAMGKVADHVGQITQEYEGTKEFYPSPIRDVVRDKKRQLNAISDNGEGVSQSLVSSDLALDIRNEDWFVYEDNFGTSEEKAFVKYFHSLVPELREEYDEIYLIRNERLAELSIYDFGTGERFEPDYLLFMRKNRATEYEQEQIYIEPKGDHLLDKDRWKEDFLLRIEAEGTPVKVYADNHEYKIFGLPFYNRGQQSKFDGIFREKILTTI
;
A
#
# COMPACT_ATOMS: atom_id res chain seq x y z
N CYS A 1 -9.96 14.12 -6.84
CA CYS A 1 -10.78 14.82 -5.83
C CYS A 1 -9.92 15.47 -4.75
N PRO A 2 -10.16 16.74 -4.38
CA PRO A 2 -9.35 17.52 -3.45
C PRO A 2 -9.49 17.07 -2.00
N TYR A 3 -10.45 16.20 -1.71
CA TYR A 3 -10.72 15.66 -0.38
C TYR A 3 -10.06 14.29 -0.17
N VAL A 4 -9.80 14.00 1.10
CA VAL A 4 -9.32 12.72 1.66
C VAL A 4 -10.44 12.27 2.59
N ALA A 5 -11.09 11.15 2.29
CA ALA A 5 -12.19 10.63 3.12
C ALA A 5 -11.70 9.61 4.16
N GLU A 6 -10.61 8.91 3.84
CA GLU A 6 -9.96 7.92 4.71
C GLU A 6 -8.46 8.19 4.78
N ASN A 7 -7.83 7.83 5.90
CA ASN A 7 -6.38 7.94 6.07
C ASN A 7 -5.66 7.05 5.04
N GLY A 8 -4.67 7.63 4.35
CA GLY A 8 -3.91 6.95 3.29
C GLY A 8 -4.41 7.22 1.87
N GLN A 9 -5.52 7.93 1.68
CA GLN A 9 -5.98 8.30 0.35
C GLN A 9 -5.22 9.52 -0.22
N GLU A 10 -4.77 9.42 -1.48
CA GLU A 10 -4.08 10.51 -2.16
C GLU A 10 -5.02 11.70 -2.46
N ARG A 11 -4.55 12.91 -2.15
CA ARG A 11 -5.23 14.16 -2.47
C ARG A 11 -5.19 14.39 -3.99
N PHE A 12 -6.26 14.94 -4.55
CA PHE A 12 -6.46 15.21 -5.99
C PHE A 12 -6.70 14.01 -6.91
N LYS A 13 -6.54 12.77 -6.45
CA LYS A 13 -6.90 11.57 -7.22
C LYS A 13 -8.39 11.20 -7.09
N ARG A 14 -9.00 10.63 -8.14
CA ARG A 14 -10.34 10.02 -8.08
C ARG A 14 -10.22 8.64 -7.43
N LYS A 15 -11.16 8.28 -6.57
CA LYS A 15 -11.04 7.13 -5.65
C LYS A 15 -12.09 6.05 -5.91
N TYR A 16 -13.28 6.45 -6.34
CA TYR A 16 -14.47 5.59 -6.34
C TYR A 16 -15.05 5.35 -7.73
N ASP A 17 -14.26 5.56 -8.79
CA ASP A 17 -14.75 5.51 -10.17
C ASP A 17 -15.32 4.16 -10.58
N HIS A 18 -14.75 3.08 -10.04
CA HIS A 18 -15.12 1.70 -10.35
C HIS A 18 -16.11 1.09 -9.33
N ASP A 19 -16.42 1.79 -8.24
CA ASP A 19 -17.41 1.34 -7.24
C ASP A 19 -18.69 2.16 -7.37
N LEU A 20 -19.60 1.68 -8.23
CA LEU A 20 -20.84 2.38 -8.59
C LEU A 20 -21.76 2.65 -7.38
N ASN A 21 -21.62 1.86 -6.32
CA ASN A 21 -22.48 1.89 -5.13
C ASN A 21 -21.86 2.67 -3.96
N HIS A 22 -20.67 3.27 -4.12
CA HIS A 22 -20.02 4.02 -3.06
C HIS A 22 -20.62 5.43 -2.92
N GLU A 23 -21.08 5.82 -1.73
CA GLU A 23 -21.78 7.10 -1.50
C GLU A 23 -20.96 8.33 -1.95
N ASN A 24 -19.67 8.33 -1.64
CA ASN A 24 -18.74 9.39 -2.03
C ASN A 24 -18.47 9.50 -3.55
N ARG A 25 -18.84 8.50 -4.36
CA ARG A 25 -18.71 8.57 -5.84
C ARG A 25 -19.57 9.69 -6.43
N MET A 26 -20.75 9.93 -5.85
CA MET A 26 -21.61 11.05 -6.27
C MET A 26 -20.92 12.39 -6.10
N LEU A 27 -20.15 12.58 -5.01
CA LEU A 27 -19.38 13.80 -4.76
C LEU A 27 -18.24 13.98 -5.76
N GLU A 28 -17.55 12.90 -6.14
CA GLU A 28 -16.51 12.95 -7.19
C GLU A 28 -17.10 13.31 -8.56
N THR A 29 -18.27 12.74 -8.85
CA THR A 29 -19.03 12.98 -10.07
C THR A 29 -19.51 14.43 -10.13
N LEU A 30 -20.10 14.94 -9.05
CA LEU A 30 -20.53 16.34 -8.91
C LEU A 30 -19.36 17.31 -9.10
N LEU A 31 -18.22 17.06 -8.47
CA LEU A 31 -17.04 17.91 -8.60
C LEU A 31 -16.48 17.92 -10.03
N TYR A 32 -16.48 16.77 -10.69
CA TYR A 32 -16.06 16.65 -12.09
C TYR A 32 -17.00 17.42 -13.01
N HIS A 33 -18.32 17.33 -12.78
CA HIS A 33 -19.31 18.03 -13.59
C HIS A 33 -19.46 19.52 -13.25
N SER A 34 -19.09 19.96 -12.04
CA SER A 34 -19.18 21.35 -11.63
C SER A 34 -18.09 22.26 -12.22
N LYS A 35 -17.01 21.70 -12.77
CA LYS A 35 -15.90 22.46 -13.36
C LYS A 35 -15.98 22.72 -14.88
N GLN A 36 -17.12 22.40 -15.51
CA GLN A 36 -17.48 22.70 -16.91
C GLN A 36 -16.39 22.41 -17.97
N ASP A 37 -16.54 21.29 -18.68
CA ASP A 37 -16.64 21.36 -20.15
C ASP A 37 -17.21 20.05 -20.71
N SER A 38 -18.49 20.03 -21.11
CA SER A 38 -19.11 18.84 -21.71
C SER A 38 -18.50 18.48 -23.06
N ARG A 39 -17.98 19.46 -23.80
CA ARG A 39 -17.30 19.25 -25.08
C ARG A 39 -15.92 18.63 -24.87
N TYR A 40 -15.10 19.16 -23.96
CA TYR A 40 -13.81 18.54 -23.60
C TYR A 40 -14.02 17.09 -23.13
N ILE A 41 -15.01 16.82 -22.27
CA ILE A 41 -15.29 15.44 -21.82
C ILE A 41 -15.72 14.54 -22.98
N THR A 42 -16.51 15.05 -23.92
CA THR A 42 -16.96 14.28 -25.08
C THR A 42 -15.79 13.98 -26.02
N GLU A 43 -14.95 14.96 -26.32
CA GLU A 43 -13.76 14.81 -27.14
C GLU A 43 -12.74 13.88 -26.49
N LEU A 44 -12.54 14.01 -25.18
CA LEU A 44 -11.63 13.17 -24.41
C LEU A 44 -12.18 11.74 -24.30
N ARG A 45 -13.49 11.55 -24.13
CA ARG A 45 -14.12 10.21 -24.22
C ARG A 45 -13.97 9.60 -25.62
N SER A 46 -14.18 10.38 -26.68
CA SER A 46 -13.98 9.93 -28.06
C SER A 46 -12.52 9.57 -28.32
N ALA A 47 -11.57 10.36 -27.83
CA ALA A 47 -10.14 10.08 -27.92
C ALA A 47 -9.75 8.83 -27.10
N LEU A 48 -10.30 8.68 -25.89
CA LEU A 48 -10.08 7.49 -25.07
C LEU A 48 -10.67 6.23 -25.71
N LYS A 49 -11.83 6.33 -26.37
CA LYS A 49 -12.40 5.23 -27.18
C LYS A 49 -11.52 4.90 -28.37
N ALA A 50 -11.10 5.91 -29.14
CA ALA A 50 -10.25 5.75 -30.31
C ALA A 50 -8.86 5.18 -29.98
N THR A 51 -8.34 5.46 -28.78
CA THR A 51 -7.08 4.90 -28.27
C THR A 51 -7.24 3.54 -27.59
N GLY A 52 -8.47 3.02 -27.49
CA GLY A 52 -8.77 1.75 -26.80
C GLY A 52 -8.70 1.83 -25.28
N LEU A 53 -8.53 3.02 -24.71
CA LEU A 53 -8.47 3.26 -23.26
C LEU A 53 -9.86 3.30 -22.60
N LEU A 54 -10.93 3.50 -23.38
CA LEU A 54 -12.32 3.45 -22.92
C LEU A 54 -13.13 2.53 -23.82
N PRO A 55 -13.87 1.56 -23.28
CA PRO A 55 -14.61 0.59 -24.09
C PRO A 55 -15.73 1.25 -24.90
N GLU A 56 -15.97 0.74 -26.12
CA GLU A 56 -17.05 1.26 -26.97
C GLU A 56 -18.43 0.95 -26.37
N ALA A 57 -18.61 -0.25 -25.83
CA ALA A 57 -19.82 -0.75 -25.19
C ALA A 57 -19.47 -1.51 -23.90
N PRO A 58 -19.44 -0.85 -22.72
CA PRO A 58 -19.18 -1.52 -21.46
C PRO A 58 -20.31 -2.49 -21.13
N VAL A 59 -19.96 -3.66 -20.59
CA VAL A 59 -20.92 -4.65 -20.12
C VAL A 59 -21.09 -4.49 -18.62
N GLU A 60 -22.34 -4.30 -18.16
CA GLU A 60 -22.67 -4.28 -16.75
C GLU A 60 -23.04 -5.68 -16.28
N ILE A 61 -22.32 -6.18 -15.28
CA ILE A 61 -22.64 -7.41 -14.56
C ILE A 61 -23.07 -7.06 -13.13
N GLU A 62 -23.94 -7.88 -12.56
CA GLU A 62 -24.48 -7.68 -11.22
C GLU A 62 -24.33 -8.96 -10.40
N TYR A 63 -23.62 -8.85 -9.29
CA TYR A 63 -23.53 -9.88 -8.26
C TYR A 63 -24.63 -9.64 -7.24
N LYS A 64 -25.67 -10.46 -7.28
CA LYS A 64 -26.77 -10.43 -6.31
C LYS A 64 -26.55 -11.46 -5.22
N VAL A 65 -26.64 -11.03 -3.98
CA VAL A 65 -26.56 -11.92 -2.81
C VAL A 65 -27.87 -12.70 -2.73
N LYS A 66 -27.78 -14.03 -2.67
CA LYS A 66 -28.94 -14.92 -2.62
C LYS A 66 -29.82 -14.61 -1.42
N GLN A 67 -31.14 -14.64 -1.62
CA GLN A 67 -32.09 -14.47 -0.53
C GLN A 67 -31.94 -15.57 0.54
N SER A 68 -31.70 -16.82 0.11
CA SER A 68 -31.45 -17.94 1.02
C SER A 68 -30.26 -17.69 1.95
N PHE A 69 -29.22 -16.97 1.49
CA PHE A 69 -28.09 -16.57 2.33
C PHE A 69 -28.47 -15.43 3.28
N LYS A 70 -29.23 -14.42 2.82
CA LYS A 70 -29.70 -13.32 3.70
C LYS A 70 -30.56 -13.80 4.87
N ASP A 71 -31.18 -14.96 4.72
CA ASP A 71 -32.04 -15.57 5.74
C ASP A 71 -31.29 -16.39 6.79
N THR A 72 -29.98 -16.65 6.62
CA THR A 72 -29.17 -17.46 7.54
C THR A 72 -28.81 -16.72 8.83
N ASP A 73 -28.48 -17.48 9.88
CA ASP A 73 -27.92 -16.90 11.11
C ASP A 73 -26.56 -16.25 10.83
N PHE A 74 -25.72 -16.91 10.02
CA PHE A 74 -24.43 -16.37 9.62
C PHE A 74 -24.56 -14.99 8.98
N PHE A 75 -25.50 -14.74 8.08
CA PHE A 75 -25.66 -13.39 7.52
C PHE A 75 -26.05 -12.35 8.58
N ARG A 76 -26.93 -12.70 9.50
CA ARG A 76 -27.48 -11.77 10.50
C ARG A 76 -26.49 -11.40 11.59
N ASN A 77 -25.70 -12.39 12.03
CA ASN A 77 -24.88 -12.33 13.25
C ASN A 77 -23.41 -12.70 13.03
N GLY A 78 -23.06 -13.27 11.88
CA GLY A 78 -21.70 -13.69 11.56
C GLY A 78 -20.75 -12.52 11.38
N LEU A 79 -19.46 -12.82 11.55
CA LEU A 79 -18.38 -11.84 11.53
C LEU A 79 -17.42 -12.14 10.37
N VAL A 80 -16.87 -11.08 9.80
CA VAL A 80 -15.71 -11.14 8.90
C VAL A 80 -14.54 -10.39 9.52
N PHE A 81 -13.36 -10.96 9.40
CA PHE A 81 -12.13 -10.44 9.97
C PHE A 81 -11.25 -9.83 8.87
N ALA A 82 -10.75 -8.63 9.12
CA ALA A 82 -9.76 -7.97 8.28
C ALA A 82 -8.77 -7.19 9.15
N ASN A 83 -7.50 -7.14 8.74
CA ASN A 83 -6.51 -6.34 9.44
C ASN A 83 -6.53 -4.89 8.94
N LYS A 84 -5.75 -4.01 9.59
CA LYS A 84 -5.71 -2.58 9.28
C LYS A 84 -4.35 -2.16 8.78
N ARG A 85 -4.32 -1.13 7.95
CA ARG A 85 -3.09 -0.42 7.59
C ARG A 85 -2.79 0.63 8.65
N VAL A 86 -1.60 0.56 9.23
CA VAL A 86 -1.11 1.53 10.22
C VAL A 86 0.22 2.13 9.77
N GLU A 87 0.52 3.32 10.28
CA GLU A 87 1.82 3.93 10.07
C GLU A 87 2.89 3.11 10.77
N LYS A 88 3.92 2.71 10.02
CA LYS A 88 5.03 1.95 10.58
C LYS A 88 5.80 2.83 11.55
N THR A 89 5.94 2.36 12.79
CA THR A 89 6.69 3.09 13.81
C THR A 89 8.18 3.16 13.44
N ARG A 90 8.76 4.35 13.64
CA ARG A 90 10.19 4.59 13.46
C ARG A 90 10.95 4.62 14.78
N GLU A 91 10.32 4.20 15.89
CA GLU A 91 10.93 4.24 17.22
C GLU A 91 12.19 3.37 17.34
N SER A 92 12.30 2.33 16.52
CA SER A 92 13.51 1.50 16.41
C SER A 92 14.71 2.24 15.78
N ILE A 93 14.48 3.38 15.11
CA ILE A 93 15.54 4.20 14.49
C ILE A 93 16.22 5.03 15.57
N THR A 94 17.35 4.54 16.06
CA THR A 94 18.15 5.20 17.11
C THR A 94 19.23 6.13 16.57
N GLN A 95 19.60 6.00 15.28
CA GLN A 95 20.66 6.76 14.63
C GLN A 95 20.39 6.90 13.12
N MET A 96 21.00 7.91 12.49
CA MET A 96 20.97 8.12 11.05
C MET A 96 21.89 7.11 10.33
N GLU A 97 21.67 6.88 9.03
CA GLU A 97 22.45 5.94 8.24
C GLU A 97 23.94 6.35 8.18
N ASN A 98 24.85 5.37 8.30
CA ASN A 98 26.31 5.61 8.33
C ASN A 98 26.78 6.52 7.20
N ARG A 99 26.26 6.31 5.98
CA ARG A 99 26.61 7.10 4.79
C ARG A 99 26.40 8.60 4.98
N ILE A 100 25.38 9.00 5.73
CA ILE A 100 25.08 10.41 5.99
C ILE A 100 25.81 10.92 7.23
N ARG A 101 25.98 10.09 8.27
CA ARG A 101 26.69 10.47 9.51
C ARG A 101 28.16 10.85 9.30
N SER A 102 28.82 10.19 8.35
CA SER A 102 30.24 10.41 8.02
C SER A 102 30.44 11.11 6.67
N LEU A 103 29.45 11.88 6.21
CA LEU A 103 29.52 12.52 4.89
C LEU A 103 30.57 13.64 4.87
N GLU A 104 31.38 13.67 3.81
CA GLU A 104 32.28 14.77 3.50
C GLU A 104 31.63 15.72 2.47
N HIS A 105 31.55 17.00 2.83
CA HIS A 105 30.96 18.04 2.01
C HIS A 105 32.07 18.88 1.37
N PHE A 106 32.33 18.62 0.08
CA PHE A 106 33.26 19.41 -0.71
C PHE A 106 32.58 20.70 -1.18
N ILE A 107 33.12 21.85 -0.78
CA ILE A 107 32.53 23.17 -1.01
C ILE A 107 33.62 24.09 -1.53
N ASN A 108 33.43 24.65 -2.72
CA ASN A 108 34.37 25.60 -3.31
C ASN A 108 33.82 27.03 -3.17
N LEU A 109 34.51 27.83 -2.35
CA LEU A 109 34.23 29.25 -2.10
C LEU A 109 35.38 30.15 -2.60
N ALA A 110 36.31 29.61 -3.39
CA ALA A 110 37.38 30.40 -3.97
C ALA A 110 36.78 31.35 -5.03
N THR A 111 36.94 32.65 -4.81
CA THR A 111 36.60 33.66 -5.82
C THR A 111 37.73 33.76 -6.82
N SER A 112 37.45 33.53 -8.10
CA SER A 112 38.28 34.08 -9.17
C SER A 112 38.07 35.59 -9.17
N LYS A 113 39.10 36.38 -8.88
CA LYS A 113 39.01 37.82 -9.12
C LYS A 113 38.80 38.02 -10.62
N GLY A 114 37.65 38.56 -11.02
CA GLY A 114 37.45 39.05 -12.38
C GLY A 114 38.45 40.17 -12.65
N ARG A 115 39.15 40.11 -13.80
CA ARG A 115 39.98 41.22 -14.25
C ARG A 115 39.08 42.41 -14.58
N VAL A 116 39.20 43.49 -13.82
CA VAL A 116 38.65 44.78 -14.22
C VAL A 116 39.66 45.38 -15.18
N TYR A 117 39.30 45.46 -16.46
CA TYR A 117 40.04 46.24 -17.44
C TYR A 117 39.66 47.71 -17.26
N ASP A 118 40.61 48.54 -16.86
CA ASP A 118 40.49 49.99 -17.01
C ASP A 118 40.70 50.33 -18.49
N LEU A 119 39.82 51.15 -19.07
CA LEU A 119 39.88 51.54 -20.49
C LEU A 119 40.89 52.66 -20.76
N PHE A 120 41.46 53.26 -19.71
CA PHE A 120 42.32 54.45 -19.80
C PHE A 120 43.71 54.29 -19.18
N ASP A 121 44.05 53.12 -18.63
CA ASP A 121 45.35 52.84 -18.02
C ASP A 121 45.97 51.56 -18.60
N ASP A 122 47.13 51.69 -19.25
CA ASP A 122 47.89 50.57 -19.85
C ASP A 122 48.69 49.76 -18.80
N ASN A 123 48.62 50.14 -17.51
CA ASN A 123 49.15 49.31 -16.45
C ASN A 123 48.22 48.12 -16.18
N LEU A 124 48.49 47.00 -16.85
CA LEU A 124 47.99 45.70 -16.47
C LEU A 124 48.43 45.40 -15.03
N ASP A 125 47.54 45.64 -14.08
CA ASP A 125 47.72 45.12 -12.72
C ASP A 125 47.76 43.59 -12.85
N SER A 126 48.96 43.03 -12.75
CA SER A 126 49.17 41.59 -12.80
C SER A 126 48.52 41.01 -11.55
N GLY A 127 47.24 40.65 -11.66
CA GLY A 127 46.48 40.05 -10.58
C GLY A 127 47.31 38.95 -9.95
N THR A 128 47.68 39.13 -8.69
CA THR A 128 48.36 38.12 -7.90
C THR A 128 47.49 36.88 -7.90
N GLU A 129 48.02 35.76 -8.41
CA GLU A 129 47.40 34.45 -8.22
C GLU A 129 47.38 34.17 -6.72
N THR A 130 46.27 34.49 -6.06
CA THR A 130 46.05 34.08 -4.68
C THR A 130 45.88 32.57 -4.68
N GLY A 131 46.83 31.85 -4.08
CA GLY A 131 46.75 30.41 -3.88
C GLY A 131 45.44 30.01 -3.20
N THR A 132 44.93 28.83 -3.54
CA THR A 132 43.75 28.27 -2.86
C THR A 132 44.18 27.47 -1.64
N HIS A 133 43.44 27.62 -0.56
CA HIS A 133 43.65 26.89 0.68
C HIS A 133 42.48 25.94 0.90
N THR A 134 42.78 24.73 1.40
CA THR A 134 41.76 23.74 1.73
C THR A 134 41.70 23.57 3.24
N HIS A 135 40.51 23.80 3.79
CA HIS A 135 40.20 23.67 5.20
C HIS A 135 39.32 22.44 5.41
N ARG A 136 39.65 21.63 6.42
CA ARG A 136 38.81 20.51 6.86
C ARG A 136 38.29 20.83 8.25
N VAL A 137 36.98 21.02 8.37
CA VAL A 137 36.32 21.41 9.63
C VAL A 137 35.22 20.41 9.94
N SER A 138 35.19 19.84 11.15
CA SER A 138 34.06 19.00 11.55
C SER A 138 32.86 19.89 11.85
N LEU A 139 31.66 19.45 11.44
CA LEU A 139 30.45 20.23 11.62
C LEU A 139 30.25 20.62 13.09
N LYS A 140 30.43 19.69 14.03
CA LYS A 140 30.29 19.92 15.48
C LYS A 140 31.24 20.96 16.08
N ASP A 141 32.35 21.26 15.40
CA ASP A 141 33.37 22.21 15.87
C ASP A 141 33.05 23.66 15.44
N ILE A 142 32.05 23.84 14.57
CA ILE A 142 31.58 25.16 14.12
C ILE A 142 30.71 25.79 15.21
N PRO A 143 30.80 27.12 15.44
CA PRO A 143 29.94 27.79 16.41
C PRO A 143 28.45 27.49 16.20
N PHE A 144 27.77 27.10 17.28
CA PHE A 144 26.38 26.61 17.24
C PHE A 144 25.40 27.62 16.61
N ASN A 145 25.62 28.92 16.79
CA ASN A 145 24.80 29.96 16.15
C ASN A 145 24.89 29.92 14.62
N VAL A 146 26.06 29.57 14.05
CA VAL A 146 26.27 29.44 12.60
C VAL A 146 25.61 28.16 12.09
N GLN A 147 25.81 27.05 12.79
CA GLN A 147 25.15 25.77 12.48
C GLN A 147 23.62 25.91 12.49
N LEU A 148 23.07 26.54 13.53
CA LEU A 148 21.63 26.72 13.70
C LEU A 148 21.05 27.63 12.61
N SER A 149 21.73 28.73 12.28
CA SER A 149 21.29 29.64 11.20
C SER A 149 21.27 28.92 9.84
N ALA A 150 22.25 28.07 9.58
CA ALA A 150 22.30 27.27 8.35
C ALA A 150 21.19 26.21 8.32
N LEU A 151 20.92 25.54 9.45
CA LEU A 151 19.84 24.57 9.60
C LEU A 151 18.46 25.23 9.32
N ASP A 152 18.24 26.43 9.88
CA ASP A 152 16.98 27.18 9.74
C ASP A 152 16.75 27.73 8.33
N SER A 153 17.74 27.64 7.44
CA SER A 153 17.58 27.96 6.01
C SER A 153 16.78 26.91 5.24
N TYR A 154 16.46 25.75 5.85
CA TYR A 154 15.77 24.64 5.21
C TYR A 154 14.55 24.20 6.01
N GLU A 155 13.34 24.34 5.43
CA GLU A 155 12.09 23.95 6.09
C GLU A 155 12.08 22.47 6.50
N LEU A 156 12.65 21.59 5.66
CA LEU A 156 12.76 20.14 5.92
C LEU A 156 13.61 19.79 7.15
N LEU A 157 14.40 20.72 7.67
CA LEU A 157 15.24 20.53 8.86
C LEU A 157 14.64 21.18 10.12
N ARG A 158 13.38 21.61 10.07
CA ARG A 158 12.64 22.04 11.25
C ARG A 158 12.53 20.88 12.26
N PHE A 159 12.54 21.20 13.55
CA PHE A 159 12.68 20.19 14.59
C PHE A 159 11.53 19.17 14.63
N ASP A 160 10.29 19.59 14.40
CA ASP A 160 9.13 18.70 14.30
C ASP A 160 9.24 17.71 13.12
N ILE A 161 9.73 18.16 11.97
CA ILE A 161 9.99 17.29 10.82
C ILE A 161 11.10 16.30 11.16
N LEU A 162 12.24 16.77 11.67
CA LEU A 162 13.34 15.90 12.10
C LEU A 162 12.88 14.89 13.17
N LYS A 163 12.06 15.31 14.13
CA LYS A 163 11.49 14.45 15.17
C LYS A 163 10.55 13.39 14.58
N SER A 164 9.77 13.72 13.56
CA SER A 164 8.92 12.74 12.85
C SER A 164 9.75 11.68 12.13
N ARG A 165 10.92 12.04 11.56
CA ARG A 165 11.79 11.12 10.82
C ARG A 165 12.72 10.33 11.73
N TYR A 166 13.11 10.93 12.85
CA TYR A 166 14.00 10.37 13.87
C TYR A 166 13.36 10.54 15.26
N PRO A 167 12.44 9.65 15.68
CA PRO A 167 11.69 9.79 16.93
C PRO A 167 12.57 9.89 18.18
N ASN A 168 13.77 9.31 18.16
CA ASN A 168 14.72 9.36 19.27
C ASN A 168 15.53 10.66 19.36
N LEU A 169 15.40 11.57 18.39
CA LEU A 169 16.12 12.84 18.37
C LEU A 169 15.67 13.75 19.53
N ARG A 170 16.62 14.24 20.33
CA ARG A 170 16.29 15.03 21.53
C ARG A 170 16.13 16.52 21.25
N SER A 171 16.95 17.08 20.36
CA SER A 171 16.95 18.51 20.03
C SER A 171 17.70 18.79 18.73
N LYS A 172 17.59 20.02 18.19
CA LYS A 172 18.46 20.48 17.09
C LYS A 172 19.95 20.42 17.45
N LYS A 173 20.31 20.68 18.72
CA LYS A 173 21.69 20.59 19.20
C LYS A 173 22.21 19.15 19.18
N ASP A 174 21.36 18.20 19.54
CA ASP A 174 21.65 16.77 19.43
C ASP A 174 21.87 16.38 17.96
N PHE A 175 20.99 16.81 17.07
CA PHE A 175 21.13 16.57 15.62
C PHE A 175 22.46 17.08 15.06
N LEU A 176 22.85 18.30 15.43
CA LEU A 176 24.02 19.00 14.89
C LEU A 176 25.35 18.53 15.48
N ASN A 177 25.39 18.01 16.71
CA ASN A 177 26.64 17.72 17.41
C ASN A 177 26.85 16.23 17.74
N SER A 178 25.80 15.40 17.69
CA SER A 178 25.89 13.99 18.06
C SER A 178 26.49 13.14 16.94
N PRO A 179 27.33 12.13 17.27
CA PRO A 179 27.83 11.14 16.32
C PRO A 179 26.72 10.21 15.78
N ASN A 180 25.54 10.20 16.41
CA ASN A 180 24.38 9.43 15.94
C ASN A 180 23.64 10.14 14.79
N TYR A 181 23.96 11.41 14.53
CA TYR A 181 23.38 12.24 13.49
C TYR A 181 24.50 12.88 12.65
N ILE A 182 24.41 14.17 12.36
CA ILE A 182 25.31 14.83 11.41
C ILE A 182 26.55 15.46 12.06
N GLY A 183 26.75 15.34 13.37
CA GLY A 183 27.85 16.02 14.07
C GLY A 183 29.24 15.64 13.59
N ASN A 184 29.43 14.42 13.06
CA ASN A 184 30.70 13.97 12.49
C ASN A 184 30.84 14.24 10.98
N ASN A 185 29.90 14.95 10.36
CA ASN A 185 30.08 15.41 8.99
C ASN A 185 31.30 16.33 8.91
N THR A 186 32.05 16.24 7.81
CA THR A 186 33.24 17.07 7.58
C THR A 186 32.98 18.04 6.44
N LEU A 187 33.24 19.32 6.65
CA LEU A 187 33.24 20.34 5.61
C LEU A 187 34.66 20.47 5.06
N VAL A 188 34.82 20.17 3.77
CA VAL A 188 36.07 20.35 3.02
C VAL A 188 35.91 21.61 2.18
N ILE A 189 36.41 22.72 2.68
CA ILE A 189 36.17 24.07 2.14
C ILE A 189 37.42 24.54 1.42
N THR A 190 37.29 24.86 0.13
CA THR A 190 38.33 25.51 -0.66
C THR A 190 38.08 27.02 -0.70
N SER A 191 39.02 27.83 -0.24
CA SER A 191 38.93 29.30 -0.20
C SER A 191 40.19 29.98 -0.74
N SER A 192 40.05 31.23 -1.19
CA SER A 192 41.18 32.04 -1.68
C SER A 192 42.03 32.67 -0.55
N GLY A 193 41.54 32.66 0.70
CA GLY A 193 42.26 33.15 1.88
C GLY A 193 42.74 32.00 2.77
N GLU A 194 43.76 32.26 3.58
CA GLU A 194 44.33 31.31 4.56
C GLU A 194 43.41 31.07 5.77
N GLU A 195 42.48 31.99 6.07
CA GLU A 195 41.51 31.82 7.15
C GLU A 195 40.08 31.93 6.61
N LEU A 196 39.17 31.16 7.19
CA LEU A 196 37.76 31.18 6.83
C LEU A 196 37.02 32.30 7.58
N THR A 197 36.33 33.15 6.83
CA THR A 197 35.41 34.14 7.39
C THR A 197 34.14 33.48 7.92
N GLY A 198 33.44 34.14 8.85
CA GLY A 198 32.14 33.67 9.35
C GLY A 198 31.09 33.49 8.25
N ALA A 199 31.10 34.34 7.21
CA ALA A 199 30.21 34.21 6.05
C ALA A 199 30.52 32.95 5.23
N GLN A 200 31.81 32.64 5.02
CA GLN A 200 32.22 31.41 4.33
C GLN A 200 31.87 30.16 5.14
N LEU A 201 32.05 30.19 6.46
CA LEU A 201 31.61 29.09 7.34
C LEU A 201 30.09 28.89 7.31
N PHE A 202 29.32 29.98 7.28
CA PHE A 202 27.87 29.92 7.15
C PHE A 202 27.44 29.31 5.82
N GLU A 203 27.96 29.80 4.69
CA GLU A 203 27.61 29.26 3.37
C GLU A 203 28.04 27.80 3.20
N ALA A 204 29.19 27.43 3.78
CA ALA A 204 29.63 26.05 3.82
C ALA A 204 28.67 25.15 4.63
N CYS A 205 28.28 25.59 5.84
CA CYS A 205 27.29 24.90 6.65
C CYS A 205 25.96 24.78 5.91
N LYS A 206 25.47 25.86 5.30
CA LYS A 206 24.22 25.90 4.56
C LYS A 206 24.23 24.90 3.40
N THR A 207 25.31 24.86 2.62
CA THR A 207 25.49 23.87 1.55
C THR A 207 25.41 22.43 2.06
N ALA A 208 26.07 22.14 3.19
CA ALA A 208 25.99 20.82 3.81
C ALA A 208 24.57 20.49 4.30
N MET A 209 23.87 21.46 4.91
CA MET A 209 22.48 21.32 5.33
C MET A 209 21.55 21.04 4.17
N GLY A 210 21.77 21.63 2.99
CA GLY A 210 20.99 21.32 1.79
C GLY A 210 21.01 19.84 1.42
N LYS A 211 22.19 19.21 1.40
CA LYS A 211 22.32 17.76 1.13
C LYS A 211 21.66 16.89 2.20
N VAL A 212 21.76 17.32 3.48
CA VAL A 212 21.07 16.64 4.58
C VAL A 212 19.55 16.80 4.45
N ALA A 213 19.07 17.98 4.06
CA ALA A 213 17.66 18.25 3.83
C ALA A 213 17.09 17.39 2.68
N ASP A 214 17.84 17.22 1.59
CA ASP A 214 17.45 16.33 0.49
C ASP A 214 17.28 14.89 0.97
N HIS A 215 18.23 14.38 1.77
CA HIS A 215 18.12 13.04 2.38
C HIS A 215 16.91 12.93 3.29
N VAL A 216 16.73 13.89 4.22
CA VAL A 216 15.59 13.92 5.13
C VAL A 216 14.27 13.99 4.36
N GLY A 217 14.22 14.71 3.25
CA GLY A 217 13.04 14.82 2.38
C GLY A 217 12.68 13.53 1.66
N GLN A 218 13.66 12.69 1.33
CA GLN A 218 13.45 11.39 0.67
C GLN A 218 12.89 10.32 1.61
N ILE A 219 13.01 10.52 2.92
CA ILE A 219 12.42 9.63 3.90
C ILE A 219 10.89 9.69 3.76
N THR A 220 10.25 8.59 3.39
CA THR A 220 8.79 8.54 3.30
C THR A 220 8.19 7.89 4.53
N GLN A 221 6.90 8.17 4.78
CA GLN A 221 6.13 7.44 5.77
C GLN A 221 5.88 6.04 5.22
N GLU A 222 6.42 5.04 5.90
CA GLU A 222 6.13 3.63 5.62
C GLU A 222 4.86 3.21 6.37
N TYR A 223 4.22 2.16 5.86
CA TYR A 223 3.03 1.57 6.45
C TYR A 223 3.27 0.08 6.66
N GLU A 224 2.47 -0.51 7.53
CA GLU A 224 2.42 -1.95 7.75
C GLU A 224 0.98 -2.38 8.06
N GLY A 225 0.68 -3.65 7.80
CA GLY A 225 -0.57 -4.28 8.21
C GLY A 225 -0.49 -4.72 9.67
N THR A 226 -1.56 -4.53 10.43
CA THR A 226 -1.67 -5.07 11.79
C THR A 226 -1.68 -6.59 11.76
N LYS A 227 -1.13 -7.23 12.79
CA LYS A 227 -1.26 -8.68 12.99
C LYS A 227 -2.64 -9.05 13.56
N GLU A 228 -3.26 -8.09 14.24
CA GLU A 228 -4.63 -8.17 14.73
C GLU A 228 -5.62 -8.01 13.57
N PHE A 229 -6.58 -8.91 13.49
CA PHE A 229 -7.70 -8.84 12.56
C PHE A 229 -8.97 -8.51 13.31
N TYR A 230 -9.65 -7.46 12.85
CA TYR A 230 -10.79 -6.88 13.54
C TYR A 230 -12.09 -7.39 12.92
N PRO A 231 -13.09 -7.74 13.74
CA PRO A 231 -14.38 -8.22 13.24
C PRO A 231 -15.24 -7.07 12.71
N SER A 232 -15.97 -7.35 11.64
CA SER A 232 -17.09 -6.56 11.12
C SER A 232 -18.30 -7.48 10.88
N PRO A 233 -19.54 -7.05 11.11
CA PRO A 233 -20.72 -7.85 10.80
C PRO A 233 -20.80 -8.16 9.30
N ILE A 234 -21.03 -9.43 8.94
CA ILE A 234 -21.02 -9.84 7.52
C ILE A 234 -22.12 -9.12 6.71
N ARG A 235 -23.28 -8.84 7.32
CA ARG A 235 -24.39 -8.06 6.71
C ARG A 235 -24.02 -6.64 6.32
N ASP A 236 -23.02 -6.06 6.98
CA ASP A 236 -22.59 -4.68 6.70
C ASP A 236 -21.57 -4.66 5.53
N VAL A 237 -20.99 -5.82 5.21
CA VAL A 237 -19.93 -5.98 4.20
C VAL A 237 -20.46 -6.62 2.92
N VAL A 238 -21.16 -7.76 3.03
CA VAL A 238 -21.65 -8.54 1.90
C VAL A 238 -22.96 -7.95 1.38
N ARG A 239 -22.89 -7.44 0.15
CA ARG A 239 -24.00 -6.73 -0.51
C ARG A 239 -24.00 -6.97 -2.00
N ASP A 240 -25.13 -6.62 -2.62
CA ASP A 240 -25.27 -6.64 -4.07
C ASP A 240 -24.28 -5.63 -4.69
N LYS A 241 -23.59 -6.05 -5.75
CA LYS A 241 -22.55 -5.23 -6.38
C LYS A 241 -22.63 -5.27 -7.90
N LYS A 242 -22.58 -4.09 -8.50
CA LYS A 242 -22.51 -3.91 -9.95
C LYS A 242 -21.10 -3.62 -10.37
N ARG A 243 -20.67 -4.23 -11.47
CA ARG A 243 -19.34 -4.04 -12.06
C ARG A 243 -19.46 -3.81 -13.57
N GLN A 244 -18.69 -2.86 -14.08
CA GLN A 244 -18.55 -2.63 -15.51
C GLN A 244 -17.28 -3.28 -16.04
N LEU A 245 -17.43 -4.01 -17.14
CA LEU A 245 -16.35 -4.67 -17.86
C LEU A 245 -16.13 -3.97 -19.21
N ASN A 246 -14.86 -3.89 -19.61
CA ASN A 246 -14.47 -3.25 -20.86
C ASN A 246 -14.82 -4.10 -22.08
N ALA A 247 -14.71 -5.42 -21.93
CA ALA A 247 -15.11 -6.42 -22.91
C ALA A 247 -15.38 -7.72 -22.17
N ILE A 248 -16.21 -8.58 -22.77
CA ILE A 248 -16.34 -9.97 -22.34
C ILE A 248 -15.17 -10.72 -22.99
N SER A 249 -14.35 -11.41 -22.19
CA SER A 249 -13.35 -12.33 -22.74
C SER A 249 -14.01 -13.63 -23.17
N ASP A 250 -13.54 -14.25 -24.25
CA ASP A 250 -14.01 -15.56 -24.71
C ASP A 250 -13.91 -16.59 -23.57
N ASN A 251 -15.06 -16.99 -23.01
CA ASN A 251 -15.23 -17.93 -21.89
C ASN A 251 -14.59 -17.53 -20.53
N GLY A 252 -14.16 -16.29 -20.37
CA GLY A 252 -13.54 -15.79 -19.12
C GLY A 252 -14.43 -14.81 -18.38
N GLU A 253 -13.84 -13.70 -17.93
CA GLU A 253 -14.50 -12.65 -17.15
C GLU A 253 -15.74 -12.07 -17.86
N GLY A 254 -16.83 -11.88 -17.10
CA GLY A 254 -18.09 -11.32 -17.58
C GLY A 254 -19.11 -12.33 -18.10
N VAL A 255 -18.69 -13.57 -18.38
CA VAL A 255 -19.61 -14.65 -18.76
C VAL A 255 -20.05 -15.42 -17.52
N SER A 256 -21.35 -15.68 -17.39
CA SER A 256 -21.91 -16.58 -16.36
C SER A 256 -21.18 -17.91 -16.36
N GLN A 257 -20.80 -18.43 -15.20
CA GLN A 257 -20.18 -19.74 -15.10
C GLN A 257 -21.08 -20.88 -15.59
N SER A 258 -22.40 -20.69 -15.63
CA SER A 258 -23.32 -21.66 -16.21
C SER A 258 -23.28 -21.73 -17.74
N LEU A 259 -22.73 -20.70 -18.40
CA LEU A 259 -22.76 -20.51 -19.86
C LEU A 259 -21.40 -20.64 -20.55
N VAL A 260 -20.30 -20.82 -19.80
CA VAL A 260 -18.96 -21.02 -20.38
C VAL A 260 -18.78 -22.44 -20.95
N SER A 261 -17.66 -22.68 -21.65
CA SER A 261 -17.28 -24.01 -22.14
C SER A 261 -17.28 -25.09 -21.05
N SER A 262 -17.59 -26.33 -21.46
CA SER A 262 -18.04 -27.41 -20.57
C SER A 262 -17.11 -27.76 -19.40
N ASP A 263 -15.79 -27.64 -19.56
CA ASP A 263 -14.84 -27.99 -18.52
C ASP A 263 -14.85 -27.01 -17.34
N LEU A 264 -15.33 -25.78 -17.52
CA LEU A 264 -15.50 -24.78 -16.45
C LEU A 264 -16.97 -24.55 -16.07
N ALA A 265 -17.90 -25.03 -16.91
CA ALA A 265 -19.33 -24.88 -16.68
C ALA A 265 -19.75 -25.47 -15.33
N LEU A 266 -20.49 -24.68 -14.56
CA LEU A 266 -21.12 -25.06 -13.29
C LEU A 266 -22.32 -24.14 -13.05
N ASP A 267 -23.49 -24.73 -12.81
CA ASP A 267 -24.68 -23.98 -12.37
C ASP A 267 -24.67 -23.86 -10.85
N ILE A 268 -24.26 -22.69 -10.35
CA ILE A 268 -24.17 -22.39 -8.92
C ILE A 268 -25.45 -21.77 -8.36
N ARG A 269 -26.51 -21.61 -9.17
CA ARG A 269 -27.72 -20.89 -8.74
C ARG A 269 -28.39 -21.53 -7.53
N ASN A 270 -28.39 -22.86 -7.47
CA ASN A 270 -29.01 -23.64 -6.41
C ASN A 270 -28.03 -24.11 -5.32
N GLU A 271 -26.75 -23.75 -5.45
CA GLU A 271 -25.71 -24.12 -4.51
C GLU A 271 -25.73 -23.16 -3.31
N ASP A 272 -26.13 -23.62 -2.13
CA ASP A 272 -26.27 -22.79 -0.92
C ASP A 272 -24.94 -22.25 -0.38
N TRP A 273 -23.84 -22.96 -0.65
CA TRP A 273 -22.50 -22.62 -0.20
C TRP A 273 -21.90 -21.45 -0.99
N PHE A 274 -22.42 -21.12 -2.17
CA PHE A 274 -21.95 -19.95 -2.93
C PHE A 274 -22.88 -18.76 -2.72
N VAL A 275 -22.38 -17.66 -2.16
CA VAL A 275 -23.22 -16.57 -1.63
C VAL A 275 -23.95 -15.76 -2.70
N TYR A 276 -23.34 -15.59 -3.88
CA TYR A 276 -23.93 -14.84 -4.98
C TYR A 276 -24.76 -15.74 -5.91
N GLU A 277 -25.69 -15.16 -6.67
CA GLU A 277 -26.54 -15.89 -7.62
C GLU A 277 -25.75 -16.51 -8.79
N ASP A 278 -24.59 -15.95 -9.12
CA ASP A 278 -23.75 -16.38 -10.26
C ASP A 278 -22.27 -15.94 -10.06
N ASN A 279 -21.38 -16.48 -10.88
CA ASN A 279 -19.95 -16.18 -10.91
C ASN A 279 -19.54 -15.71 -12.31
N PHE A 280 -19.08 -14.46 -12.40
CA PHE A 280 -18.62 -13.84 -13.65
C PHE A 280 -17.10 -13.67 -13.68
N GLY A 281 -16.38 -14.44 -12.86
CA GLY A 281 -14.94 -14.38 -12.75
C GLY A 281 -14.13 -14.81 -13.97
N THR A 282 -12.81 -14.72 -13.87
CA THR A 282 -11.84 -15.23 -14.84
C THR A 282 -11.90 -16.75 -14.96
N SER A 283 -11.17 -17.31 -15.93
CA SER A 283 -11.01 -18.76 -16.09
C SER A 283 -10.47 -19.45 -14.84
N GLU A 284 -9.51 -18.82 -14.15
CA GLU A 284 -8.87 -19.34 -12.94
C GLU A 284 -9.85 -19.35 -11.77
N GLU A 285 -10.61 -18.27 -11.61
CA GLU A 285 -11.64 -18.16 -10.58
C GLU A 285 -12.79 -19.15 -10.80
N LYS A 286 -13.24 -19.33 -12.05
CA LYS A 286 -14.24 -20.36 -12.39
C LYS A 286 -13.71 -21.77 -12.13
N ALA A 287 -12.46 -22.03 -12.48
CA ALA A 287 -11.81 -23.31 -12.22
C ALA A 287 -11.75 -23.61 -10.71
N PHE A 288 -11.43 -22.60 -9.90
CA PHE A 288 -11.44 -22.72 -8.44
C PHE A 288 -12.83 -23.05 -7.89
N VAL A 289 -13.86 -22.30 -8.31
CA VAL A 289 -15.25 -22.56 -7.84
C VAL A 289 -15.72 -23.96 -8.23
N LYS A 290 -15.35 -24.45 -9.42
CA LYS A 290 -15.67 -25.81 -9.86
C LYS A 290 -14.91 -26.88 -9.09
N TYR A 291 -13.64 -26.66 -8.78
CA TYR A 291 -12.88 -27.53 -7.90
C TYR A 291 -13.48 -27.55 -6.48
N PHE A 292 -13.81 -26.39 -5.92
CA PHE A 292 -14.39 -26.29 -4.59
C PHE A 292 -15.74 -27.02 -4.51
N HIS A 293 -16.58 -26.92 -5.54
CA HIS A 293 -17.84 -27.69 -5.62
C HIS A 293 -17.64 -29.19 -5.41
N SER A 294 -16.54 -29.79 -5.90
CA SER A 294 -16.31 -31.23 -5.67
C SER A 294 -15.87 -31.56 -4.25
N LEU A 295 -15.47 -30.58 -3.44
CA LEU A 295 -15.11 -30.76 -2.03
C LEU A 295 -16.28 -30.54 -1.07
N VAL A 296 -17.31 -29.80 -1.47
CA VAL A 296 -18.45 -29.44 -0.61
C VAL A 296 -19.10 -30.67 0.06
N PRO A 297 -19.36 -31.80 -0.63
CA PRO A 297 -19.98 -32.96 0.02
C PRO A 297 -19.17 -33.48 1.21
N GLU A 298 -17.85 -33.52 1.10
CA GLU A 298 -16.93 -33.96 2.16
C GLU A 298 -16.84 -32.92 3.28
N LEU A 299 -16.76 -31.63 2.95
CA LEU A 299 -16.74 -30.56 3.95
C LEU A 299 -18.02 -30.53 4.81
N ARG A 300 -19.17 -30.91 4.24
CA ARG A 300 -20.45 -31.00 4.97
C ARG A 300 -20.50 -32.15 5.97
N GLU A 301 -19.57 -33.10 5.92
CA GLU A 301 -19.43 -34.12 6.97
C GLU A 301 -18.81 -33.51 8.25
N GLU A 302 -18.03 -32.44 8.10
CA GLU A 302 -17.24 -31.82 9.16
C GLU A 302 -17.78 -30.46 9.65
N TYR A 303 -18.49 -29.73 8.80
CA TYR A 303 -18.95 -28.36 9.07
C TYR A 303 -20.47 -28.22 8.85
N ASP A 304 -21.13 -27.47 9.73
CA ASP A 304 -22.57 -27.23 9.69
C ASP A 304 -22.96 -26.13 8.67
N GLU A 305 -22.12 -25.10 8.54
CA GLU A 305 -22.32 -24.01 7.60
C GLU A 305 -21.05 -23.78 6.78
N ILE A 306 -21.20 -23.63 5.46
CA ILE A 306 -20.11 -23.39 4.50
C ILE A 306 -20.53 -22.26 3.57
N TYR A 307 -19.73 -21.20 3.47
CA TYR A 307 -20.00 -20.07 2.60
C TYR A 307 -18.74 -19.60 1.89
N LEU A 308 -18.72 -19.72 0.56
CA LEU A 308 -17.75 -19.11 -0.33
C LEU A 308 -18.28 -17.76 -0.80
N ILE A 309 -17.60 -16.70 -0.37
CA ILE A 309 -17.90 -15.31 -0.73
C ILE A 309 -16.85 -14.83 -1.71
N ARG A 310 -17.31 -14.35 -2.87
CA ARG A 310 -16.45 -13.67 -3.84
C ARG A 310 -16.21 -12.22 -3.42
N ASN A 311 -14.96 -11.81 -3.34
CA ASN A 311 -14.60 -10.44 -3.03
C ASN A 311 -14.56 -9.60 -4.29
N GLU A 312 -15.69 -8.99 -4.65
CA GLU A 312 -15.77 -8.08 -5.78
C GLU A 312 -15.21 -6.69 -5.43
N ARG A 313 -13.98 -6.60 -4.91
CA ARG A 313 -13.33 -5.35 -4.45
C ARG A 313 -14.12 -4.63 -3.37
N LEU A 314 -14.65 -5.37 -2.41
CA LEU A 314 -15.27 -4.78 -1.22
C LEU A 314 -14.14 -4.25 -0.35
N ALA A 315 -14.13 -2.94 -0.09
CA ALA A 315 -13.01 -2.28 0.60
C ALA A 315 -12.84 -2.83 2.02
N GLU A 316 -13.95 -3.23 2.63
CA GLU A 316 -14.07 -3.82 3.95
C GLU A 316 -13.43 -5.22 4.04
N LEU A 317 -13.25 -5.90 2.89
CA LEU A 317 -12.57 -7.20 2.78
C LEU A 317 -11.09 -7.07 2.39
N SER A 318 -10.57 -5.84 2.28
CA SER A 318 -9.15 -5.63 2.02
C SER A 318 -8.31 -5.96 3.24
N ILE A 319 -7.20 -6.64 3.01
CA ILE A 319 -6.16 -6.94 4.00
C ILE A 319 -4.84 -6.29 3.58
N TYR A 320 -3.92 -6.13 4.52
CA TYR A 320 -2.68 -5.37 4.34
C TYR A 320 -1.48 -6.19 4.79
N ASP A 321 -0.44 -6.29 3.95
CA ASP A 321 0.77 -7.06 4.31
C ASP A 321 1.42 -6.54 5.60
N PHE A 322 1.82 -7.46 6.48
CA PHE A 322 2.37 -7.12 7.80
C PHE A 322 3.70 -6.36 7.77
N GLY A 323 4.44 -6.36 6.65
CA GLY A 323 5.75 -5.71 6.56
C GLY A 323 5.74 -4.42 5.74
N THR A 324 5.00 -4.42 4.62
CA THR A 324 4.96 -3.32 3.64
C THR A 324 3.69 -2.48 3.72
N GLY A 325 2.63 -3.01 4.34
CA GLY A 325 1.31 -2.39 4.36
C GLY A 325 0.68 -2.28 2.97
N GLU A 326 1.15 -3.10 2.01
CA GLU A 326 0.56 -3.20 0.68
C GLU A 326 -0.85 -3.78 0.80
N ARG A 327 -1.80 -3.14 0.10
CA ARG A 327 -3.19 -3.54 0.09
C ARG A 327 -3.37 -4.76 -0.80
N PHE A 328 -4.06 -5.75 -0.27
CA PHE A 328 -4.43 -6.98 -0.94
C PHE A 328 -5.93 -7.23 -0.78
N GLU A 329 -6.59 -7.62 -1.87
CA GLU A 329 -8.00 -7.98 -1.93
C GLU A 329 -8.07 -9.44 -2.40
N PRO A 330 -8.11 -10.43 -1.49
CA PRO A 330 -8.21 -11.84 -1.87
C PRO A 330 -9.48 -12.08 -2.68
N ASP A 331 -9.38 -12.81 -3.79
CA ASP A 331 -10.50 -13.04 -4.72
C ASP A 331 -11.70 -13.74 -4.04
N TYR A 332 -11.44 -14.64 -3.09
CA TYR A 332 -12.46 -15.33 -2.31
C TYR A 332 -12.15 -15.37 -0.81
N LEU A 333 -13.22 -15.33 -0.02
CA LEU A 333 -13.21 -15.66 1.40
C LEU A 333 -14.12 -16.88 1.62
N LEU A 334 -13.57 -17.94 2.19
CA LEU A 334 -14.31 -19.13 2.58
C LEU A 334 -14.57 -19.08 4.09
N PHE A 335 -15.82 -19.24 4.47
CA PHE A 335 -16.26 -19.35 5.84
C PHE A 335 -16.77 -20.76 6.10
N MET A 336 -16.31 -21.37 7.18
CA MET A 336 -16.79 -22.67 7.63
C MET A 336 -17.08 -22.59 9.12
N ARG A 337 -18.23 -23.09 9.55
CA ARG A 337 -18.63 -23.10 10.96
C ARG A 337 -18.96 -24.48 11.48
N LYS A 338 -18.54 -24.74 12.72
CA LYS A 338 -18.98 -25.88 13.53
C LYS A 338 -19.75 -25.36 14.74
N ASN A 339 -21.00 -25.73 14.86
CA ASN A 339 -21.88 -25.31 15.94
C ASN A 339 -21.65 -26.19 17.19
N ARG A 340 -21.57 -25.55 18.36
CA ARG A 340 -21.38 -26.18 19.66
C ARG A 340 -22.38 -25.65 20.68
N ALA A 341 -23.58 -26.24 20.78
CA ALA A 341 -24.62 -25.86 21.74
C ALA A 341 -24.96 -24.34 21.80
N THR A 342 -24.18 -23.54 22.53
CA THR A 342 -24.31 -22.07 22.65
C THR A 342 -23.17 -21.28 22.01
N GLU A 343 -22.15 -21.96 21.49
CA GLU A 343 -20.92 -21.41 20.90
C GLU A 343 -20.74 -21.98 19.48
N TYR A 344 -19.78 -21.45 18.72
CA TYR A 344 -19.39 -21.97 17.42
C TYR A 344 -17.90 -21.75 17.20
N GLU A 345 -17.31 -22.61 16.38
CA GLU A 345 -16.01 -22.39 15.78
C GLU A 345 -16.23 -21.85 14.37
N GLN A 346 -15.54 -20.78 14.00
CA GLN A 346 -15.58 -20.21 12.66
C GLN A 346 -14.17 -20.13 12.10
N GLU A 347 -13.99 -20.72 10.92
CA GLU A 347 -12.77 -20.60 10.13
C GLU A 347 -13.04 -19.64 8.97
N GLN A 348 -12.21 -18.62 8.83
CA GLN A 348 -12.20 -17.71 7.70
C GLN A 348 -10.89 -17.88 6.92
N ILE A 349 -11.02 -18.24 5.65
CA ILE A 349 -9.91 -18.59 4.79
C ILE A 349 -9.84 -17.64 3.61
N TYR A 350 -8.68 -17.01 3.42
CA TYR A 350 -8.41 -16.14 2.28
C TYR A 350 -7.84 -16.95 1.12
N ILE A 351 -8.43 -16.82 -0.07
CA ILE A 351 -8.11 -17.64 -1.23
C ILE A 351 -7.94 -16.78 -2.47
N GLU A 352 -6.88 -17.06 -3.23
CA GLU A 352 -6.51 -16.33 -4.44
C GLU A 352 -6.21 -17.32 -5.59
N PRO A 353 -7.11 -17.46 -6.58
CA PRO A 353 -6.82 -18.14 -7.83
C PRO A 353 -5.86 -17.35 -8.71
N LYS A 354 -4.87 -18.03 -9.30
CA LYS A 354 -3.85 -17.42 -10.17
C LYS A 354 -3.44 -18.30 -11.33
N GLY A 355 -3.27 -17.67 -12.49
CA GLY A 355 -2.70 -18.29 -13.70
C GLY A 355 -1.17 -18.23 -13.67
N ASP A 356 -0.53 -19.16 -14.39
CA ASP A 356 0.92 -19.37 -14.35
C ASP A 356 1.75 -18.10 -14.59
N HIS A 357 1.29 -17.25 -15.52
CA HIS A 357 1.98 -16.02 -15.92
C HIS A 357 2.02 -14.93 -14.84
N LEU A 358 1.28 -15.07 -13.73
CA LEU A 358 1.22 -14.08 -12.65
C LEU A 358 1.89 -14.55 -11.35
N LEU A 359 2.27 -15.83 -11.24
CA LEU A 359 2.79 -16.42 -10.00
C LEU A 359 4.01 -15.65 -9.46
N ASP A 360 5.02 -15.40 -10.31
CA ASP A 360 6.24 -14.73 -9.87
C ASP A 360 6.01 -13.26 -9.46
N LYS A 361 5.14 -12.56 -10.19
CA LYS A 361 4.84 -11.15 -9.94
C LYS A 361 4.08 -10.96 -8.63
N ASP A 362 3.16 -11.87 -8.34
CA ASP A 362 2.26 -11.80 -7.19
C ASP A 362 2.73 -12.63 -6.00
N ARG A 363 3.94 -13.20 -6.03
CA ARG A 363 4.49 -14.06 -4.96
C ARG A 363 4.38 -13.48 -3.55
N TRP A 364 4.54 -12.16 -3.41
CA TRP A 364 4.39 -11.49 -2.12
C TRP A 364 2.99 -11.68 -1.49
N LYS A 365 1.93 -11.85 -2.30
CA LYS A 365 0.58 -12.12 -1.80
C LYS A 365 0.44 -13.55 -1.28
N GLU A 366 1.06 -14.53 -1.96
CA GLU A 366 1.10 -15.92 -1.46
C GLU A 366 1.89 -16.00 -0.16
N ASP A 367 3.07 -15.36 -0.12
CA ASP A 367 3.88 -15.25 1.10
C ASP A 367 3.07 -14.61 2.23
N PHE A 368 2.30 -13.56 1.93
CA PHE A 368 1.42 -12.92 2.91
C PHE A 368 0.29 -13.85 3.38
N LEU A 369 -0.43 -14.52 2.48
CA LEU A 369 -1.50 -15.48 2.81
C LEU A 369 -1.02 -16.55 3.78
N LEU A 370 0.15 -17.14 3.53
CA LEU A 370 0.73 -18.18 4.38
C LEU A 370 1.16 -17.65 5.75
N ARG A 371 1.56 -16.37 5.84
CA ARG A 371 1.92 -15.72 7.11
C ARG A 371 0.71 -15.41 7.99
N ILE A 372 -0.49 -15.28 7.45
CA ILE A 372 -1.71 -14.98 8.23
C ILE A 372 -1.95 -16.05 9.30
N GLU A 373 -1.73 -17.32 8.99
CA GLU A 373 -1.93 -18.41 9.96
C GLU A 373 -0.94 -18.33 11.14
N ALA A 374 0.32 -18.01 10.85
CA ALA A 374 1.39 -18.02 11.84
C ALA A 374 1.45 -16.74 12.67
N GLU A 375 1.08 -15.60 12.08
CA GLU A 375 1.27 -14.29 12.68
C GLU A 375 -0.05 -13.54 12.96
N GLY A 376 -1.13 -13.90 12.28
CA GLY A 376 -2.43 -13.24 12.40
C GLY A 376 -3.20 -13.68 13.64
N THR A 377 -3.88 -12.74 14.29
CA THR A 377 -4.73 -13.02 15.47
C THR A 377 -6.09 -12.37 15.31
N PRO A 378 -7.20 -13.14 15.31
CA PRO A 378 -8.54 -12.58 15.30
C PRO A 378 -8.85 -11.95 16.66
N VAL A 379 -9.24 -10.68 16.65
CA VAL A 379 -9.59 -9.93 17.86
C VAL A 379 -10.98 -10.34 18.32
N LYS A 380 -11.06 -10.96 19.49
CA LYS A 380 -12.34 -11.28 20.16
C LYS A 380 -12.84 -10.08 20.95
N VAL A 381 -14.16 -9.90 20.99
CA VAL A 381 -14.80 -8.98 21.94
C VAL A 381 -14.91 -9.71 23.29
N TYR A 382 -14.63 -9.04 24.42
CA TYR A 382 -14.54 -9.67 25.75
C TYR A 382 -15.77 -10.49 26.21
N ALA A 383 -16.94 -10.30 25.60
CA ALA A 383 -18.18 -11.02 25.91
C ALA A 383 -18.47 -12.19 24.94
N ASP A 384 -17.51 -12.53 24.09
CA ASP A 384 -17.65 -13.48 23.00
C ASP A 384 -16.90 -14.79 23.30
N ASN A 385 -17.66 -15.88 23.44
CA ASN A 385 -17.12 -17.21 23.71
C ASN A 385 -16.81 -18.02 22.43
N HIS A 386 -17.06 -17.49 21.24
CA HIS A 386 -16.82 -18.22 19.99
C HIS A 386 -15.32 -18.37 19.71
N GLU A 387 -14.97 -19.41 18.95
CA GLU A 387 -13.61 -19.61 18.46
C GLU A 387 -13.50 -19.15 17.02
N TYR A 388 -12.47 -18.35 16.73
CA TYR A 388 -12.21 -17.83 15.39
C TYR A 388 -10.82 -18.25 14.96
N LYS A 389 -10.71 -18.79 13.75
CA LYS A 389 -9.44 -19.03 13.07
C LYS A 389 -9.42 -18.26 11.76
N ILE A 390 -8.27 -17.69 11.46
CA ILE A 390 -8.00 -16.99 10.20
C ILE A 390 -6.72 -17.55 9.60
N PHE A 391 -6.74 -17.82 8.30
CA PHE A 391 -5.54 -18.24 7.58
C PHE A 391 -5.71 -18.03 6.08
N GLY A 392 -4.59 -17.97 5.36
CA GLY A 392 -4.59 -18.00 3.90
C GLY A 392 -4.22 -19.39 3.39
N LEU A 393 -4.67 -19.71 2.19
CA LEU A 393 -4.17 -20.84 1.42
C LEU A 393 -3.10 -20.37 0.42
N PRO A 394 -2.22 -21.27 -0.05
CA PRO A 394 -1.39 -20.96 -1.22
C PRO A 394 -2.26 -20.62 -2.43
N PHE A 395 -1.66 -20.09 -3.50
CA PHE A 395 -2.41 -19.79 -4.71
C PHE A 395 -3.08 -21.05 -5.27
N TYR A 396 -4.36 -20.92 -5.60
CA TYR A 396 -5.01 -21.92 -6.40
C TYR A 396 -4.56 -21.74 -7.86
N ASN A 397 -3.94 -22.77 -8.41
CA ASN A 397 -3.51 -22.79 -9.80
C ASN A 397 -3.98 -24.10 -10.45
N ARG A 398 -4.65 -24.01 -11.59
CA ARG A 398 -5.20 -25.18 -12.29
C ARG A 398 -4.13 -26.20 -12.68
N GLY A 399 -2.94 -25.74 -13.08
CA GLY A 399 -1.80 -26.61 -13.41
C GLY A 399 -1.17 -27.29 -12.19
N GLN A 400 -1.39 -26.76 -10.98
CA GLN A 400 -0.87 -27.29 -9.72
C GLN A 400 -1.99 -27.72 -8.75
N GLN A 401 -3.19 -28.03 -9.26
CA GLN A 401 -4.36 -28.31 -8.44
C GLN A 401 -4.12 -29.42 -7.40
N SER A 402 -3.39 -30.49 -7.74
CA SER A 402 -3.09 -31.56 -6.78
C SER A 402 -2.24 -31.11 -5.59
N LYS A 403 -1.35 -30.13 -5.77
CA LYS A 403 -0.55 -29.56 -4.68
C LYS A 403 -1.43 -28.72 -3.75
N PHE A 404 -2.30 -27.89 -4.35
CA PHE A 404 -3.28 -27.12 -3.60
C PHE A 404 -4.22 -28.06 -2.81
N ASP A 405 -4.72 -29.12 -3.45
CA ASP A 405 -5.63 -30.09 -2.83
C ASP A 405 -5.00 -30.81 -1.63
N GLY A 406 -3.73 -31.22 -1.75
CA GLY A 406 -3.00 -31.79 -0.62
C GLY A 406 -2.94 -30.85 0.58
N ILE A 407 -2.62 -29.57 0.36
CA ILE A 407 -2.53 -28.56 1.43
C ILE A 407 -3.91 -28.22 2.00
N PHE A 408 -4.93 -28.10 1.13
CA PHE A 408 -6.31 -27.86 1.54
C PHE A 408 -6.79 -28.97 2.47
N ARG A 409 -6.61 -30.24 2.07
CA ARG A 409 -7.01 -31.41 2.84
C ARG A 409 -6.24 -31.52 4.16
N GLU A 410 -4.93 -31.32 4.13
CA GLU A 410 -4.08 -31.32 5.35
C GLU A 410 -4.60 -30.33 6.38
N LYS A 411 -4.93 -29.10 5.95
CA LYS A 411 -5.36 -28.02 6.85
C LYS A 411 -6.79 -28.14 7.33
N ILE A 412 -7.72 -28.58 6.48
CA ILE A 412 -9.16 -28.45 6.73
C ILE A 412 -9.82 -29.78 7.07
N LEU A 413 -9.37 -30.88 6.45
CA LEU A 413 -10.04 -32.20 6.50
C LEU A 413 -9.29 -33.24 7.34
N THR A 414 -8.04 -32.98 7.75
CA THR A 414 -7.21 -33.97 8.48
C THR A 414 -7.30 -33.84 10.00
N THR A 415 -8.39 -33.28 10.53
CA THR A 415 -8.65 -33.28 11.99
C THR A 415 -9.36 -34.58 12.41
N ILE A 416 -8.71 -35.72 12.20
CA ILE A 416 -9.07 -37.02 12.81
C ILE A 416 -7.96 -37.47 13.74
#